data_AF-A0A4P9XT41-F1
#
_entry.id   AF-A0A4P9XT41-F1
#
_cell.length_a   1.000
_cell.length_b   1.000
_cell.length_c   1.000
_cell.angle_alpha   90.00
_cell.angle_beta   90.00
_cell.angle_gamma   90.00
#
_symmetry.space_group_name_H-M   'P 1'
#
loop_
_entity.id
_entity.type
_entity.pdbx_description
1 polymer ?
#
loop_
_entity_poly.entity_id
_entity_poly.type
_entity_poly.pdbx_seq_one_letter_code
_entity_poly.pdbx_strand_id
1 'polypeptide(L)'
;LPNAEDKAAIKKALPGKVNKIVTATVARLYVAYPDPEAWTYTGIMGAVVLLRDESRNGAFFFRIVDLMMGRGVLWEQELYKDFYYHQDKPFFHTFEIESCLAGLSFADEHEASVFYKKVLSRD
;
A
#
# COMPACT_ATOMS: atom_id res chain seq x y z
N LEU A 1 -6.45 -10.74 -0.38
CA LEU A 1 -7.83 -10.18 -0.41
C LEU A 1 -8.88 -11.27 -0.58
N PRO A 2 -9.51 -11.70 0.52
CA PRO A 2 -10.25 -12.97 0.53
C PRO A 2 -11.67 -12.89 -0.05
N ASN A 3 -12.38 -11.77 0.05
CA ASN A 3 -13.82 -11.75 -0.29
C ASN A 3 -14.18 -10.82 -1.48
N ALA A 4 -15.39 -10.98 -2.01
CA ALA A 4 -15.88 -10.21 -3.16
C ALA A 4 -16.19 -8.74 -2.81
N GLU A 5 -16.56 -8.47 -1.56
CA GLU A 5 -16.89 -7.13 -1.07
C GLU A 5 -15.66 -6.23 -1.06
N ASP A 6 -14.51 -6.73 -0.58
CA ASP A 6 -13.24 -6.03 -0.59
C ASP A 6 -12.84 -5.67 -2.02
N LYS A 7 -12.98 -6.62 -2.95
CA LYS A 7 -12.69 -6.39 -4.38
C LYS A 7 -13.61 -5.33 -4.98
N ALA A 8 -14.88 -5.31 -4.57
CA ALA A 8 -15.84 -4.30 -5.01
C ALA A 8 -15.51 -2.92 -4.43
N ALA A 9 -15.13 -2.83 -3.16
CA ALA A 9 -14.70 -1.59 -2.50
C ALA A 9 -13.47 -0.99 -3.19
N ILE A 10 -12.46 -1.80 -3.51
CA ILE A 10 -11.27 -1.38 -4.25
C ILE A 10 -11.64 -0.87 -5.64
N LYS A 11 -12.44 -1.60 -6.42
CA LYS A 11 -12.85 -1.17 -7.77
C LYS A 11 -13.69 0.10 -7.77
N LYS A 12 -14.51 0.30 -6.73
CA LYS A 12 -15.30 1.51 -6.53
C LYS A 12 -14.41 2.71 -6.21
N ALA A 13 -13.41 2.53 -5.34
CA ALA A 13 -12.47 3.58 -4.95
C ALA A 13 -11.43 3.90 -6.03
N LEU A 14 -11.05 2.91 -6.84
CA LEU A 14 -9.99 2.99 -7.85
C LEU A 14 -10.50 2.58 -9.24
N PRO A 15 -11.17 3.49 -9.98
CA PRO A 15 -11.71 3.17 -11.30
C PRO A 15 -10.61 2.73 -12.29
N GLY A 16 -10.79 1.56 -12.91
CA GLY A 16 -9.77 0.89 -13.74
C GLY A 16 -9.39 1.58 -15.06
N LYS A 17 -10.11 2.63 -15.46
CA LYS A 17 -9.71 3.48 -16.59
C LYS A 17 -8.44 4.27 -16.27
N VAL A 18 -8.33 4.73 -15.01
CA VAL A 18 -7.20 5.55 -14.52
C VAL A 18 -6.24 4.70 -13.69
N ASN A 19 -6.74 3.73 -12.93
CA ASN A 19 -5.95 2.95 -11.98
C ASN A 19 -5.71 1.54 -12.51
N LYS A 20 -4.50 1.24 -12.99
CA LYS A 20 -4.10 -0.13 -13.34
C LYS A 20 -3.57 -0.83 -12.09
N ILE A 21 -4.46 -1.54 -11.42
CA ILE A 21 -4.13 -2.31 -10.22
C ILE A 21 -3.19 -3.47 -10.59
N VAL A 22 -2.04 -3.53 -9.92
CA VAL A 22 -1.06 -4.63 -10.06
C VAL A 22 -1.35 -5.73 -9.05
N THR A 23 -1.51 -5.36 -7.79
CA THR A 23 -1.83 -6.28 -6.69
C THR A 23 -2.43 -5.51 -5.52
N ALA A 24 -3.12 -6.21 -4.63
CA ALA A 24 -3.67 -5.63 -3.42
C ALA A 24 -3.79 -6.67 -2.31
N THR A 25 -3.55 -6.23 -1.07
CA THR A 25 -3.56 -7.05 0.15
C THR A 25 -3.95 -6.21 1.36
N VAL A 26 -4.35 -6.83 2.45
CA VAL A 26 -4.78 -6.10 3.66
C VAL A 26 -3.55 -5.75 4.50
N ALA A 27 -3.43 -4.47 4.85
CA ALA A 27 -2.35 -4.01 5.71
C ALA A 27 -2.76 -2.83 6.61
N ARG A 28 -1.97 -2.62 7.66
CA ARG A 28 -1.97 -1.45 8.55
C ARG A 28 -0.76 -0.57 8.24
N LEU A 29 -0.94 0.74 8.30
CA LEU A 29 0.14 1.71 8.10
C LEU A 29 0.69 2.18 9.45
N TYR A 30 2.01 2.09 9.58
CA TYR A 30 2.81 2.59 10.70
C TYR A 30 3.80 3.63 10.19
N VAL A 31 4.25 4.51 11.08
CA VAL A 31 5.33 5.48 10.81
C VAL A 31 6.30 5.54 11.99
N ALA A 32 7.57 5.79 11.71
CA ALA A 32 8.60 6.06 12.72
C ALA A 32 8.64 7.57 13.04
N TYR A 33 7.52 8.07 13.57
CA TYR A 33 7.33 9.48 13.94
C TYR A 33 6.30 9.59 15.08
N PRO A 34 6.47 10.49 16.07
CA PRO A 34 7.57 11.47 16.20
C PRO A 34 8.89 10.88 16.69
N ASP A 35 8.88 9.64 17.18
CA ASP A 35 10.08 8.92 17.62
C ASP A 35 10.62 8.04 16.47
N PRO A 36 11.81 8.33 15.90
CA PRO A 36 12.43 7.53 14.85
C PRO A 36 12.80 6.10 15.28
N GLU A 37 12.89 5.84 16.59
CA GLU A 37 13.21 4.51 17.13
C GLU A 37 11.96 3.67 17.42
N ALA A 38 10.75 4.23 17.25
CA ALA A 38 9.50 3.54 17.58
C ALA A 38 8.45 3.62 16.45
N TRP A 39 7.87 2.48 16.11
CA TRP A 39 6.75 2.40 15.17
C TRP A 39 5.44 2.83 15.82
N THR A 40 4.84 3.88 15.28
CA THR A 40 3.52 4.39 15.69
C THR A 40 2.47 4.00 14.68
N TYR A 41 1.38 3.37 15.13
CA TYR A 41 0.24 3.07 14.27
C TYR A 41 -0.47 4.37 13.86
N THR A 42 -0.66 4.59 12.57
CA THR A 42 -1.29 5.82 12.04
C THR A 42 -2.80 5.87 12.25
N GLY A 43 -3.43 4.76 12.64
CA GLY A 43 -4.89 4.62 12.58
C GLY A 43 -5.42 4.22 11.20
N ILE A 44 -4.56 4.16 10.18
CA ILE A 44 -4.94 3.83 8.80
C ILE A 44 -4.72 2.34 8.53
N MET A 45 -5.77 1.69 8.04
CA MET A 45 -5.71 0.31 7.56
C MET A 45 -6.73 0.06 6.45
N GLY A 46 -6.50 -0.98 5.68
CA GLY A 46 -7.39 -1.39 4.59
C GLY A 46 -6.66 -2.21 3.55
N ALA A 47 -7.15 -2.19 2.31
CA ALA A 47 -6.44 -2.79 1.20
C ALA A 47 -5.32 -1.85 0.75
N VAL A 48 -4.06 -2.20 1.01
CA VAL A 48 -2.93 -1.57 0.32
C VAL A 48 -2.89 -2.10 -1.11
N VAL A 49 -2.89 -1.19 -2.07
CA VAL A 49 -2.96 -1.45 -3.50
C VAL A 49 -1.70 -0.88 -4.14
N LEU A 50 -0.94 -1.74 -4.81
CA LEU A 50 0.06 -1.30 -5.78
C LEU A 50 -0.64 -1.12 -7.13
N LEU A 51 -0.54 0.07 -7.70
CA LEU A 51 -1.16 0.41 -8.98
C LEU A 51 -0.32 1.39 -9.79
N ARG A 52 -0.57 1.40 -11.09
CA ARG A 52 -0.12 2.47 -12.00
C ARG A 52 -1.25 3.45 -12.23
N ASP A 53 -0.98 4.75 -12.07
CA ASP A 53 -1.97 5.82 -12.27
C ASP A 53 -1.75 6.51 -13.62
N GLU A 54 -2.61 6.22 -14.58
CA GLU A 54 -2.53 6.75 -15.95
C GLU A 54 -2.78 8.26 -16.02
N SER A 55 -3.40 8.86 -15.00
CA SER A 55 -3.57 10.32 -14.92
C SER A 55 -2.32 11.04 -14.38
N ARG A 56 -1.38 10.29 -13.79
CA ARG A 56 -0.12 10.78 -13.21
C ARG A 56 1.07 10.28 -14.03
N ASN A 57 1.01 10.45 -15.36
CA ASN A 57 2.04 10.01 -16.30
C ASN A 57 2.40 8.52 -16.19
N GLY A 58 1.46 7.69 -15.72
CA GLY A 58 1.70 6.27 -15.49
C GLY A 58 2.68 6.00 -14.34
N ALA A 59 2.77 6.86 -13.33
CA ALA A 59 3.56 6.63 -12.13
C ALA A 59 2.93 5.53 -11.25
N PHE A 60 3.77 4.85 -10.46
CA PHE A 60 3.32 3.83 -9.51
C PHE A 60 2.96 4.46 -8.17
N PHE A 61 1.91 3.93 -7.53
CA PHE A 61 1.43 4.37 -6.23
C PHE A 61 1.18 3.17 -5.31
N PHE A 62 1.43 3.39 -4.03
CA PHE A 62 0.68 2.72 -2.98
C PHE A 62 -0.55 3.54 -2.65
N ARG A 63 -1.71 2.89 -2.57
CA ARG A 63 -2.94 3.47 -2.03
C ARG A 63 -3.56 2.53 -1.01
N ILE A 64 -4.02 3.04 0.13
CA ILE A 64 -4.80 2.25 1.10
C ILE A 64 -6.28 2.58 0.91
N VAL A 65 -7.08 1.59 0.54
CA VAL A 65 -8.54 1.71 0.40
C VAL A 65 -9.23 1.23 1.67
N ASP A 66 -10.17 2.03 2.19
CA ASP A 66 -11.00 1.67 3.34
C ASP A 66 -11.93 0.50 3.01
N LEU A 67 -11.74 -0.62 3.70
CA LEU A 67 -12.57 -1.82 3.57
C LEU A 67 -13.72 -1.86 4.59
N MET A 68 -13.71 -0.98 5.60
CA MET A 68 -14.68 -1.05 6.70
C MET A 68 -15.85 -0.09 6.51
N MET A 69 -15.55 1.19 6.25
CA MET A 69 -16.58 2.22 6.16
C MET A 69 -16.78 2.72 4.73
N GLY A 70 -16.03 2.17 3.77
CA GLY A 70 -16.15 2.54 2.36
C GLY A 70 -15.81 4.00 2.07
N ARG A 71 -14.95 4.63 2.88
CA ARG A 71 -14.52 6.04 2.72
C ARG A 71 -13.64 6.30 1.49
N GLY A 72 -13.37 5.26 0.69
CA GLY A 72 -12.53 5.36 -0.50
C GLY A 72 -11.04 5.23 -0.15
N VAL A 73 -10.20 6.04 -0.79
CA VAL A 73 -8.75 6.04 -0.54
C VAL A 73 -8.46 6.83 0.74
N LEU A 74 -7.79 6.20 1.71
CA LEU A 74 -7.41 6.80 3.00
C LEU A 74 -6.01 7.41 2.98
N TRP A 75 -5.13 6.87 2.15
CA TRP A 75 -3.73 7.26 2.08
C TRP A 75 -3.15 6.90 0.72
N GLU A 76 -2.21 7.70 0.23
CA GLU A 76 -1.45 7.42 -0.98
C GLU A 76 0.02 7.83 -0.84
N GLN A 77 0.90 7.12 -1.56
CA GLN A 77 2.31 7.41 -1.70
C GLN A 77 2.75 7.11 -3.13
N GLU A 78 3.35 8.09 -3.79
CA GLU A 78 4.00 7.91 -5.09
C GLU A 78 5.32 7.13 -4.91
N LEU A 79 5.57 6.17 -5.80
CA LEU A 79 6.82 5.41 -5.84
C LEU A 79 7.75 6.09 -6.85
N TYR A 80 8.67 6.90 -6.34
CA TYR A 80 9.67 7.60 -7.15
C TYR A 80 10.67 6.64 -7.81
N LYS A 81 11.44 7.17 -8.76
CA LYS A 81 12.53 6.43 -9.40
C LYS A 81 13.53 5.96 -8.34
N ASP A 82 13.92 4.69 -8.37
CA ASP A 82 14.81 4.09 -7.37
C ASP A 82 14.18 4.00 -5.96
N PHE A 83 12.85 4.00 -5.84
CA PHE A 83 12.17 3.79 -4.56
C PHE A 83 12.57 2.45 -3.92
N TYR A 84 13.19 2.54 -2.74
CA TYR A 84 13.65 1.42 -1.95
C TYR A 84 12.53 0.86 -1.09
N TYR A 85 12.33 -0.46 -1.16
CA TYR A 85 11.31 -1.18 -0.43
C TYR A 85 11.95 -2.35 0.30
N HIS A 86 11.88 -2.34 1.63
CA HIS A 86 12.57 -3.29 2.49
C HIS A 86 11.57 -4.29 3.09
N GLN A 87 11.93 -5.58 3.07
CA GLN A 87 11.20 -6.63 3.78
C GLN A 87 11.91 -6.91 5.11
N ASP A 88 11.68 -6.07 6.12
CA ASP A 88 12.34 -6.20 7.42
C ASP A 88 11.85 -7.43 8.21
N LYS A 89 10.58 -7.80 8.01
CA LYS A 89 9.95 -9.04 8.48
C LYS A 89 9.03 -9.61 7.38
N PRO A 90 8.70 -10.91 7.42
CA PRO A 90 7.75 -11.52 6.48
C PRO A 90 6.40 -10.79 6.39
N PHE A 91 5.93 -10.21 7.50
CA PHE A 91 4.68 -9.46 7.59
C PHE A 91 4.87 -7.93 7.68
N PHE A 92 6.09 -7.41 7.74
CA PHE A 92 6.36 -5.99 7.97
C PHE A 92 7.39 -5.45 7.01
N HIS A 93 6.95 -4.60 6.10
CA HIS A 93 7.82 -3.99 5.08
C HIS A 93 7.91 -2.48 5.29
N THR A 94 9.07 -1.91 5.02
CA THR A 94 9.35 -0.50 5.29
C THR A 94 9.86 0.22 4.04
N PHE A 95 9.64 1.53 4.03
CA PHE A 95 10.05 2.43 2.95
C PHE A 95 10.08 3.86 3.45
N GLU A 96 10.80 4.71 2.72
CA GLU A 96 10.88 6.13 3.01
C GLU A 96 9.65 6.87 2.46
N ILE A 97 9.12 7.77 3.29
CA ILE A 97 8.18 8.82 2.90
C ILE A 97 8.84 10.18 3.18
N GLU A 98 8.19 11.30 2.81
CA GLU A 98 8.83 12.63 2.82
C GLU A 98 9.55 13.01 4.12
N SER A 99 9.02 12.62 5.28
CA SER A 99 9.52 13.09 6.59
C SER A 99 10.05 11.98 7.51
N CYS A 100 9.80 10.71 7.22
CA CYS A 100 10.16 9.59 8.11
C CYS A 100 10.07 8.24 7.36
N LEU A 101 10.32 7.14 8.09
CA LEU A 101 10.02 5.80 7.59
C LEU A 101 8.54 5.47 7.79
N ALA A 102 7.95 4.85 6.77
CA ALA A 102 6.66 4.21 6.85
C ALA A 102 6.83 2.68 6.86
N GLY A 103 5.87 2.00 7.48
CA GLY A 103 5.83 0.56 7.61
C GLY A 103 4.43 0.01 7.28
N LEU A 104 4.37 -1.01 6.44
CA LEU A 104 3.15 -1.76 6.16
C LEU A 104 3.20 -3.08 6.95
N SER A 105 2.28 -3.24 7.89
CA SER A 105 2.03 -4.51 8.58
C SER A 105 0.92 -5.26 7.86
N PHE A 106 1.29 -6.33 7.14
CA PHE A 106 0.40 -7.15 6.34
C PHE A 106 -0.37 -8.15 7.21
N ALA A 107 -1.63 -8.41 6.84
CA ALA A 107 -2.47 -9.39 7.54
C ALA A 107 -2.10 -10.85 7.23
N ASP A 108 -1.37 -11.07 6.13
CA ASP A 108 -0.96 -12.39 5.65
C ASP A 108 0.46 -12.35 5.07
N GLU A 109 1.37 -13.19 5.56
CA GLU A 109 2.79 -13.23 5.15
C GLU A 109 2.98 -13.72 3.71
N HIS A 110 2.10 -14.60 3.23
CA HIS A 110 2.18 -15.08 1.85
C HIS A 110 1.79 -13.96 0.88
N GLU A 111 0.70 -13.26 1.15
CA GLU A 111 0.30 -12.08 0.37
C GLU A 111 1.35 -10.97 0.46
N ALA A 112 1.97 -10.76 1.62
CA ALA A 112 3.08 -9.84 1.78
C ALA A 112 4.25 -10.20 0.85
N SER A 113 4.68 -11.47 0.84
CA SER A 113 5.75 -11.94 -0.05
C SER A 113 5.42 -11.73 -1.53
N VAL A 114 4.17 -11.99 -1.94
CA VAL A 114 3.71 -11.72 -3.31
C VAL A 114 3.73 -10.21 -3.60
N PHE A 115 3.28 -9.39 -2.66
CA PHE A 115 3.29 -7.93 -2.78
C PHE A 115 4.72 -7.41 -2.96
N TYR A 116 5.66 -7.86 -2.12
CA TYR A 116 7.08 -7.51 -2.20
C TYR A 116 7.66 -7.78 -3.60
N LYS A 117 7.44 -8.99 -4.14
CA LYS A 117 7.89 -9.35 -5.49
C LYS A 117 7.32 -8.42 -6.56
N LYS A 118 6.04 -8.05 -6.46
CA LYS A 118 5.39 -7.13 -7.41
C LYS A 118 5.91 -5.70 -7.32
N VAL A 119 6.29 -5.25 -6.12
CA VAL A 119 6.92 -3.94 -5.93
C VAL A 119 8.31 -3.91 -6.58
N LEU A 120 9.10 -4.98 -6.42
CA LEU A 120 10.45 -5.04 -7.00
C LEU A 120 10.47 -5.24 -8.52
N SER A 121 9.47 -5.92 -9.08
CA SER A 121 9.36 -6.18 -10.53
C SER A 121 8.54 -5.11 -11.27
N ARG A 122 8.46 -3.89 -10.74
CA ARG A 122 7.72 -2.80 -11.38
C ARG A 122 8.58 -2.18 -12.47
N ASP A 123 8.05 -2.09 -13.68
CA ASP A 123 8.66 -1.47 -14.87
C ASP A 123 7.68 -0.46 -15.49
#